data_AF-A0A839L9A0-F1
#
_entry.id   AF-A0A839L9A0-F1
#
_cell.length_a   1.000
_cell.length_b   1.000
_cell.length_c   1.000
_cell.angle_alpha   90.00
_cell.angle_beta   90.00
_cell.angle_gamma   90.00
#
_symmetry.space_group_name_H-M   'P 1'
#
loop_
_entity.id
_entity.type
_entity.pdbx_description
1 polymer ?
#
loop_
_entity_poly.entity_id
_entity_poly.type
_entity_poly.pdbx_seq_one_letter_code
_entity_poly.pdbx_strand_id
1 'polypeptide(L)'
;MSFHVYIAHAGFKDSAVDREQWLAAARGRPELVPLGKPEAACFALASDSAQRLSLDPHGLVHTQNPSRELVVVMFELAEVLGAGVYSEKLKRYSSPQDWEARTRSHRAQHQRHRAQLQRARRRTQLLWAAGALGVLLVCWLLPG
;
A
#
# COMPACT_ATOMS: atom_id res chain seq x y z
N MET A 1 -1.66 -13.45 2.97
CA MET A 1 -0.34 -12.99 3.45
C MET A 1 -0.11 -11.57 2.97
N SER A 2 -0.05 -10.59 3.88
CA SER A 2 0.49 -9.26 3.58
C SER A 2 2.00 -9.34 3.44
N PHE A 3 2.61 -8.48 2.62
CA PHE A 3 4.06 -8.30 2.59
C PHE A 3 4.41 -6.88 2.96
N HIS A 4 5.40 -6.71 3.84
CA HIS A 4 5.83 -5.41 4.33
C HIS A 4 7.20 -5.03 3.75
N VAL A 5 7.39 -3.73 3.54
CA VAL A 5 8.66 -3.12 3.15
C VAL A 5 8.98 -2.02 4.14
N TYR A 6 10.26 -1.93 4.53
CA TYR A 6 10.73 -1.05 5.60
C TYR A 6 11.87 -0.15 5.10
N ILE A 7 11.95 1.07 5.59
CA ILE A 7 13.16 1.91 5.56
C ILE A 7 13.72 1.95 6.99
N ALA A 8 15.01 1.64 7.14
CA ALA A 8 15.70 1.63 8.42
C ALA A 8 17.20 1.85 8.24
N HIS A 9 17.90 2.31 9.29
CA HIS A 9 19.36 2.31 9.29
C HIS A 9 19.94 0.90 9.46
N ALA A 10 21.20 0.72 9.07
CA ALA A 10 21.93 -0.52 9.29
C ALA A 10 22.04 -0.78 10.80
N GLY A 11 21.48 -1.90 11.26
CA GLY A 11 21.46 -2.28 12.68
C GLY A 11 20.06 -2.48 13.24
N PHE A 12 19.03 -1.80 12.72
CA PHE A 12 17.60 -1.79 13.16
C PHE A 12 17.34 -1.45 14.64
N LYS A 13 18.20 -1.92 15.56
CA LYS A 13 18.17 -1.71 17.00
C LYS A 13 19.01 -0.52 17.43
N ASP A 14 20.06 -0.21 16.68
CA ASP A 14 21.11 0.72 17.13
C ASP A 14 20.90 2.16 16.61
N SER A 15 20.09 2.34 15.57
CA SER A 15 19.81 3.65 14.98
C SER A 15 18.39 3.67 14.36
N ALA A 16 17.49 4.36 15.06
CA ALA A 16 16.13 4.61 14.61
C ALA A 16 16.10 5.79 13.63
N VAL A 17 15.22 5.75 12.62
CA VAL A 17 14.96 6.93 11.79
C VAL A 17 14.30 7.99 12.66
N ASP A 18 14.95 9.13 12.80
CA ASP A 18 14.41 10.24 13.60
C ASP A 18 13.13 10.81 12.97
N ARG A 19 12.19 11.21 13.82
CA ARG A 19 10.88 11.71 13.39
C ARG A 19 10.98 13.03 12.63
N GLU A 20 11.83 13.95 13.07
CA GLU A 20 11.98 15.24 12.41
C GLU A 20 12.64 15.06 11.05
N GLN A 21 13.68 14.23 10.99
CA GLN A 21 14.32 13.85 9.72
C GLN A 21 13.33 13.19 8.75
N TRP A 22 12.51 12.26 9.25
CA TRP A 22 11.44 11.63 8.46
C TRP A 22 10.46 12.67 7.91
N LEU A 23 9.92 13.54 8.77
CA LEU A 23 8.95 14.55 8.37
C LEU A 23 9.55 15.53 7.35
N ALA A 24 10.80 15.94 7.53
CA ALA A 24 11.50 16.81 6.58
C ALA A 24 11.70 16.12 5.23
N ALA A 25 12.18 14.88 5.22
CA ALA A 25 12.40 14.12 4.00
C ALA A 25 11.08 13.85 3.24
N ALA A 26 10.03 13.45 3.95
CA ALA A 26 8.73 13.14 3.35
C ALA A 26 8.01 14.39 2.81
N ARG A 27 8.05 15.52 3.53
CA ARG A 27 7.46 16.79 3.07
C ARG A 27 8.18 17.39 1.86
N GLY A 28 9.47 17.07 1.68
CA GLY A 28 10.24 17.47 0.51
C GLY A 28 9.86 16.72 -0.77
N ARG A 29 8.92 15.75 -0.73
CA ARG A 29 8.53 14.93 -1.86
C ARG A 29 7.14 15.29 -2.39
N PRO A 30 7.01 15.77 -3.64
CA PRO A 30 5.71 16.11 -4.21
C PRO A 30 4.80 14.88 -4.44
N GLU A 31 5.37 13.69 -4.51
CA GLU A 31 4.64 12.43 -4.66
C GLU A 31 3.91 12.02 -3.37
N LEU A 32 4.25 12.65 -2.23
CA LEU A 32 3.71 12.30 -0.92
C LEU A 32 2.78 13.39 -0.38
N VAL A 33 1.59 12.97 0.01
CA VAL A 33 0.58 13.80 0.64
C VAL A 33 0.47 13.40 2.11
N PRO A 34 0.60 14.33 3.07
CA PRO A 34 0.44 14.01 4.48
C PRO A 34 -0.99 13.50 4.76
N LEU A 35 -1.09 12.45 5.59
CA LEU A 35 -2.36 11.91 6.04
C LEU A 35 -2.64 12.31 7.49
N GLY A 36 -3.80 12.94 7.72
CA GLY A 36 -4.25 13.31 9.06
C GLY A 36 -3.67 14.64 9.54
N LYS A 37 -3.42 14.75 10.85
CA LYS A 37 -2.86 15.98 11.43
C LYS A 37 -1.41 16.19 10.95
N PRO A 38 -0.90 17.43 10.90
CA PRO A 38 0.47 17.72 10.45
C PRO A 38 1.57 16.98 11.21
N GLU A 39 1.27 16.56 12.45
CA GLU A 39 2.15 15.78 13.31
C GLU A 39 2.13 14.28 12.99
N ALA A 40 1.13 13.78 12.27
CA ALA A 40 1.07 12.38 11.89
C ALA A 40 2.26 12.06 10.99
N ALA A 41 3.11 11.13 11.41
CA ALA A 41 4.25 10.67 10.64
C ALA A 41 3.82 9.68 9.54
N CYS A 42 2.68 9.98 8.89
CA CYS A 42 2.00 9.15 7.92
C CYS A 42 1.76 9.95 6.64
N PHE A 43 2.16 9.37 5.51
CA PHE A 43 2.04 9.96 4.19
C PHE A 43 1.41 8.95 3.24
N ALA A 44 0.66 9.43 2.27
CA ALA A 44 0.15 8.63 1.17
C ALA A 44 0.78 9.06 -0.14
N LEU A 45 0.80 8.15 -1.10
CA LEU A 45 1.13 8.49 -2.46
C LEU A 45 0.01 9.35 -3.06
N ALA A 46 0.37 10.44 -3.75
CA ALA A 46 -0.58 11.36 -4.37
C ALA A 46 -1.45 10.69 -5.44
N SER A 47 -0.87 9.72 -6.17
CA SER A 47 -1.53 8.96 -7.23
C SER A 47 -2.45 7.83 -6.71
N ASP A 48 -2.21 7.31 -5.50
CA ASP A 48 -3.01 6.26 -4.87
C ASP A 48 -2.96 6.37 -3.34
N SER A 49 -4.03 6.90 -2.74
CA SER A 49 -4.12 7.12 -1.29
C SER A 49 -4.20 5.83 -0.46
N ALA A 50 -4.37 4.67 -1.10
CA ALA A 50 -4.24 3.37 -0.45
C ALA A 50 -2.77 2.98 -0.21
N GLN A 51 -1.83 3.57 -0.96
CA GLN A 51 -0.39 3.39 -0.77
C GLN A 51 0.11 4.36 0.30
N ARG A 52 0.45 3.83 1.48
CA ARG A 52 0.78 4.64 2.65
C ARG A 52 2.14 4.27 3.22
N LEU A 53 2.84 5.27 3.74
CA LEU A 53 4.06 5.15 4.51
C LEU A 53 3.82 5.71 5.91
N SER A 54 4.20 4.96 6.93
CA SER A 54 4.10 5.42 8.32
C SER A 54 5.40 5.13 9.06
N LEU A 55 5.87 6.12 9.81
CA LEU A 55 6.89 5.92 10.83
C LEU A 55 6.25 5.28 12.06
N ASP A 56 6.79 4.15 12.50
CA ASP A 56 6.39 3.51 13.74
C ASP A 56 7.13 4.10 14.96
N PRO A 57 6.72 3.76 16.19
CA PRO A 57 7.41 4.22 17.41
C PRO A 57 8.86 3.73 17.57
N HIS A 58 9.29 2.76 16.77
CA HIS A 58 10.64 2.20 16.77
C HIS A 58 11.56 2.87 15.74
N GLY A 59 11.05 3.86 15.00
CA GLY A 59 11.81 4.55 13.96
C GLY A 59 11.94 3.74 12.67
N LEU A 60 10.99 2.86 12.39
CA LEU A 60 10.87 2.15 11.12
C LEU A 60 9.78 2.79 10.28
N VAL A 61 10.17 3.30 9.10
CA VAL A 61 9.17 3.68 8.11
C VAL A 61 8.72 2.43 7.40
N HIS A 62 7.43 2.16 7.38
CA HIS A 62 6.90 0.93 6.81
C HIS A 62 5.69 1.18 5.92
N THR A 63 5.47 0.23 5.01
CA THR A 63 4.29 0.16 4.16
C THR A 63 3.87 -1.28 3.94
N GLN A 64 2.60 -1.48 3.66
CA GLN A 64 2.01 -2.79 3.42
C GLN A 64 1.59 -2.94 1.96
N ASN A 65 2.04 -4.02 1.32
CA ASN A 65 1.79 -4.35 -0.08
C ASN A 65 2.05 -3.18 -1.06
N PRO A 66 3.23 -2.52 -1.01
CA PRO A 66 3.46 -1.31 -1.78
C PRO A 66 3.40 -1.52 -3.30
N SER A 67 2.94 -0.49 -4.00
CA SER A 67 3.05 -0.35 -5.44
C SER A 67 4.51 -0.15 -5.86
N ARG A 68 4.78 -0.32 -7.16
CA ARG A 68 6.14 -0.08 -7.70
C ARG A 68 6.57 1.37 -7.55
N GLU A 69 5.64 2.28 -7.79
CA GLU A 69 5.85 3.73 -7.61
C GLU A 69 6.22 4.05 -6.16
N LEU A 70 5.48 3.52 -5.18
CA LEU A 70 5.79 3.77 -3.78
C LEU A 70 7.17 3.23 -3.40
N VAL A 71 7.57 2.06 -3.92
CA VAL A 71 8.92 1.53 -3.64
C VAL A 71 10.03 2.38 -4.24
N VAL A 72 9.84 2.95 -5.43
CA VAL A 72 10.82 3.89 -5.99
C VAL A 72 10.99 5.08 -5.03
N VAL A 73 9.88 5.69 -4.60
CA VAL A 73 9.89 6.78 -3.61
C VAL A 73 10.58 6.36 -2.31
N MET A 74 10.35 5.13 -1.83
CA MET A 74 11.02 4.61 -0.63
C MET A 74 12.53 4.50 -0.77
N PHE A 75 13.04 4.12 -1.95
CA PHE A 75 14.48 4.08 -2.20
C PHE A 75 15.09 5.48 -2.18
N GLU A 76 14.44 6.44 -2.83
CA GLU A 76 14.90 7.82 -2.84
C GLU A 76 14.85 8.48 -1.45
N LEU A 77 13.82 8.16 -0.66
CA LEU A 77 13.75 8.55 0.75
C LEU A 77 14.86 7.91 1.58
N ALA A 78 15.15 6.63 1.35
CA ALA A 78 16.22 5.93 2.06
C ALA A 78 17.59 6.55 1.77
N GLU A 79 17.85 7.00 0.54
CA GLU A 79 19.08 7.72 0.20
C GLU A 79 19.21 9.04 0.97
N VAL A 80 18.14 9.85 1.01
CA VAL A 80 18.12 11.12 1.76
C VAL A 80 18.35 10.90 3.25
N LEU A 81 17.78 9.82 3.80
CA LEU A 81 17.89 9.47 5.21
C LEU A 81 19.20 8.73 5.54
N GLY A 82 20.07 8.40 4.58
CA GLY A 82 21.25 7.56 4.84
C GLY A 82 20.87 6.16 5.36
N ALA A 83 19.74 5.63 4.91
CA ALA A 83 19.12 4.39 5.33
C ALA A 83 19.13 3.32 4.21
N GLY A 84 18.55 2.16 4.48
CA GLY A 84 18.33 1.11 3.49
C GLY A 84 16.86 0.69 3.42
N VAL A 85 16.48 0.07 2.29
CA VAL A 85 15.15 -0.53 2.11
C VAL A 85 15.23 -2.04 2.35
N TYR A 86 14.32 -2.58 3.16
CA TYR A 86 14.37 -3.95 3.63
C TYR A 86 13.04 -4.68 3.47
N SER A 87 13.13 -6.00 3.32
CA SER A 87 12.00 -6.92 3.42
C SER A 87 11.57 -7.14 4.87
N GLU A 88 10.41 -7.76 5.05
CA GLU A 88 9.92 -8.26 6.35
C GLU A 88 10.88 -9.24 7.05
N LYS A 89 11.73 -9.95 6.28
CA LYS A 89 12.80 -10.80 6.83
C LYS A 89 14.11 -10.03 7.06
N LEU A 90 14.05 -8.70 7.07
CA LEU A 90 15.17 -7.78 7.24
C LEU A 90 16.30 -7.97 6.21
N LYS A 91 16.01 -8.60 5.07
CA LYS A 91 16.95 -8.66 3.94
C LYS A 91 16.88 -7.36 3.17
N ARG A 92 18.03 -6.72 3.00
CA ARG A 92 18.17 -5.49 2.22
C ARG A 92 17.85 -5.75 0.74
N TYR A 93 17.14 -4.81 0.14
CA TYR A 93 16.98 -4.72 -1.31
C TYR A 93 18.06 -3.81 -1.87
N SER A 94 18.64 -4.18 -3.01
CA SER A 94 19.68 -3.37 -3.66
C SER A 94 19.11 -2.28 -4.56
N SER A 95 17.90 -2.49 -5.09
CA SER A 95 17.22 -1.55 -5.98
C SER A 95 15.71 -1.82 -6.05
N PRO A 96 14.91 -0.90 -6.63
CA PRO A 96 13.51 -1.16 -6.92
C PRO A 96 13.29 -2.40 -7.80
N GLN A 97 14.20 -2.66 -8.75
CA GLN A 97 14.13 -3.83 -9.63
C GLN A 97 14.41 -5.14 -8.87
N ASP A 98 15.33 -5.12 -7.90
CA ASP A 98 15.61 -6.27 -7.04
C ASP A 98 14.39 -6.62 -6.17
N TRP A 99 13.74 -5.61 -5.57
CA TRP A 99 12.46 -5.81 -4.89
C TRP A 99 11.39 -6.39 -5.83
N GLU A 100 11.30 -5.89 -7.06
CA GLU A 100 10.33 -6.36 -8.05
C GLU A 100 10.57 -7.81 -8.47
N ALA A 101 11.81 -8.20 -8.70
CA ALA A 101 12.19 -9.58 -8.99
C ALA A 101 11.81 -10.52 -7.83
N ARG A 102 12.10 -10.13 -6.59
CA ARG A 102 11.87 -10.95 -5.38
C ARG A 102 10.39 -11.07 -5.00
N THR A 103 9.56 -10.08 -5.36
CA THR A 103 8.14 -10.05 -4.96
C THR A 103 7.15 -10.36 -6.09
N ARG A 104 7.65 -10.67 -7.30
CA ARG A 104 6.83 -10.96 -8.49
C ARG A 104 5.80 -12.08 -8.26
N SER A 105 6.22 -13.19 -7.68
CA SER A 105 5.34 -14.35 -7.41
C SER A 105 4.23 -14.00 -6.42
N HIS A 106 4.56 -13.33 -5.32
CA HIS A 106 3.61 -12.88 -4.31
C HIS A 106 2.58 -11.88 -4.88
N ARG A 107 3.02 -10.94 -5.71
CA ARG A 107 2.11 -9.98 -6.36
C ARG A 107 1.18 -10.65 -7.36
N ALA A 108 1.67 -11.60 -8.16
CA ALA A 108 0.83 -12.36 -9.09
C ALA A 108 -0.28 -13.11 -8.34
N GLN A 109 0.02 -13.70 -7.18
CA GLN A 109 -0.99 -14.38 -6.35
C GLN A 109 -2.03 -13.40 -5.79
N HIS A 110 -1.61 -12.24 -5.29
CA HIS A 110 -2.51 -11.20 -4.79
C HIS A 110 -3.43 -10.63 -5.87
N GLN A 111 -2.89 -10.34 -7.05
CA GLN A 111 -3.68 -9.86 -8.18
C GLN A 111 -4.74 -10.88 -8.58
N ARG A 112 -4.40 -12.17 -8.63
CA ARG A 112 -5.37 -13.25 -8.90
C ARG A 112 -6.47 -13.30 -7.86
N HIS A 113 -6.13 -13.20 -6.57
CA HIS A 113 -7.11 -13.23 -5.49
C HIS A 113 -8.05 -12.01 -5.54
N ARG A 114 -7.51 -10.79 -5.75
CA ARG A 114 -8.33 -9.59 -5.93
C ARG A 114 -9.26 -9.70 -7.14
N ALA A 115 -8.76 -10.21 -8.26
CA ALA A 115 -9.56 -10.43 -9.46
C ALA A 115 -10.69 -11.45 -9.21
N GLN A 116 -10.43 -12.51 -8.45
CA GLN A 116 -11.45 -13.48 -8.04
C GLN A 116 -12.55 -12.81 -7.18
N LEU A 117 -12.17 -12.02 -6.18
CA LEU A 117 -13.12 -11.29 -5.33
C LEU A 117 -13.96 -10.28 -6.15
N GLN A 118 -13.35 -9.57 -7.10
CA GLN A 118 -14.08 -8.65 -7.98
C GLN A 118 -15.09 -9.40 -8.88
N ARG A 119 -14.71 -10.55 -9.43
CA ARG A 119 -15.63 -11.40 -10.23
C ARG A 119 -16.79 -11.91 -9.37
N ALA A 120 -16.52 -12.33 -8.14
CA ALA A 120 -17.55 -12.75 -7.20
C ALA A 120 -18.54 -11.61 -6.91
N ARG A 121 -18.04 -10.40 -6.59
CA ARG A 121 -18.89 -9.22 -6.35
C ARG A 121 -19.77 -8.86 -7.55
N ARG A 122 -19.20 -8.87 -8.77
CA ARG A 122 -19.97 -8.61 -10.00
C ARG A 122 -21.07 -9.63 -10.21
N ARG A 123 -20.82 -10.92 -9.96
CA ARG A 123 -21.85 -11.97 -10.02
C ARG A 123 -22.97 -11.72 -9.01
N THR A 124 -22.63 -11.39 -7.78
CA THR A 124 -23.62 -11.09 -6.74
C THR A 124 -24.47 -9.87 -7.12
N GLN A 125 -23.86 -8.80 -7.64
CA GLN A 125 -24.58 -7.60 -8.11
C GLN A 125 -25.54 -7.91 -9.26
N LEU A 126 -25.13 -8.74 -10.22
CA LEU A 126 -26.00 -9.17 -11.32
C LEU A 126 -27.19 -9.99 -10.83
N LEU A 127 -26.99 -10.89 -9.85
CA LEU A 127 -28.06 -11.67 -9.25
C LEU A 127 -29.07 -10.77 -8.51
N TRP A 128 -28.59 -9.78 -7.74
CA TRP A 128 -29.45 -8.79 -7.09
C TRP A 128 -30.24 -7.95 -8.11
N ALA A 129 -29.58 -7.49 -9.18
CA ALA A 129 -30.24 -6.72 -10.23
C ALA A 129 -31.33 -7.54 -10.95
N ALA A 130 -31.05 -8.80 -11.27
CA ALA A 130 -32.03 -9.70 -11.89
C ALA A 130 -33.21 -10.01 -10.96
N GLY A 131 -32.95 -10.22 -9.66
CA GLY A 131 -34.01 -10.40 -8.66
C GLY A 131 -34.91 -9.18 -8.52
N ALA A 132 -34.33 -7.97 -8.46
CA ALA A 132 -35.10 -6.72 -8.40
C ALA A 132 -35.98 -6.51 -9.65
N LEU A 133 -35.44 -6.81 -10.84
CA LEU A 133 -36.20 -6.78 -12.10
C LEU A 133 -37.36 -7.78 -12.11
N GLY A 134 -37.14 -9.00 -11.60
CA GLY A 134 -38.18 -10.01 -11.48
C GLY A 134 -39.32 -9.58 -10.55
N VAL A 135 -39.00 -8.96 -9.40
CA VAL A 135 -40.01 -8.41 -8.47
C VAL A 135 -40.81 -7.28 -9.13
N LEU A 136 -40.14 -6.36 -9.83
CA LEU A 136 -40.81 -5.28 -10.55
C LEU A 136 -41.76 -5.81 -11.64
N LEU A 137 -41.33 -6.82 -12.41
CA LEU A 137 -42.18 -7.47 -13.42
C LEU A 137 -43.40 -8.15 -12.82
N VAL A 138 -43.25 -8.86 -11.70
CA VAL A 138 -44.37 -9.51 -10.99
C VAL A 138 -45.36 -8.48 -10.46
N CYS A 139 -44.89 -7.38 -9.85
CA CYS A 139 -45.76 -6.29 -9.40
C CYS A 139 -46.49 -5.59 -10.55
N TRP A 140 -45.93 -5.58 -11.75
CA TRP A 140 -46.57 -5.00 -12.95
C TRP A 140 -47.58 -5.94 -13.61
N LEU A 141 -47.40 -7.26 -13.46
CA LEU A 141 -48.24 -8.30 -14.08
C LEU A 141 -49.40 -8.78 -13.19
N LEU A 142 -49.48 -8.35 -11.94
CA LEU A 142 -50.67 -8.49 -11.10
C LEU A 142 -51.56 -7.24 -11.25
N PRO A 143 -52.56 -7.24 -12.15
CA PRO A 143 -53.58 -6.21 -12.12
C PRO A 143 -54.39 -6.38 -10.83
N GLY A 144 -54.43 -5.31 -10.03
CA GLY A 144 -55.47 -5.11 -9.03
C GLY A 144 -56.78 -4.74 -9.69
#